data_AF-A0A1B6IJI6-F1
#
_entry.id   AF-A0A1B6IJI6-F1
#
_cell.length_a   1.000
_cell.length_b   1.000
_cell.length_c   1.000
_cell.angle_alpha   90.00
_cell.angle_beta   90.00
_cell.angle_gamma   90.00
#
_symmetry.space_group_name_H-M   'P 1'
#
loop_
_entity.id
_entity.type
_entity.pdbx_description
1 polymer ?
#
loop_
_entity_poly.entity_id
_entity_poly.type
_entity_poly.pdbx_seq_one_letter_code
_entity_poly.pdbx_strand_id
1 'polypeptide(L)'
;KKLGTSKKIRKYNNEYLELGFTYIGTEDNPKPQCVICLEVLSNEGMKPAKLRRHLETKHPESKTKSVEFFNLKLNELKKSKNIIKKSIVGLNVNENATLASYQVAELIEI
;
A
#
# COMPACT_ATOMS: atom_id res chain seq x y z
N LYS A 1 10.86 33.83 11.05
CA LYS A 1 10.66 32.69 10.12
C LYS A 1 11.30 31.47 10.76
N LYS A 2 10.52 30.48 11.23
CA LYS A 2 11.07 29.30 11.92
C LYS A 2 11.86 28.43 10.93
N LEU A 3 13.05 28.07 11.37
CA LEU A 3 14.09 27.27 10.75
C LEU A 3 13.53 26.04 10.01
N GLY A 4 13.80 25.94 8.70
CA GLY A 4 13.53 24.75 7.91
C GLY A 4 14.48 23.63 8.34
N THR A 5 14.07 22.84 9.33
CA THR A 5 14.73 21.56 9.60
C THR A 5 14.40 20.65 8.44
N SER A 6 15.37 20.38 7.57
CA SER A 6 15.28 19.29 6.60
C SER A 6 14.96 18.00 7.38
N LYS A 7 13.70 17.56 7.33
CA LYS A 7 13.29 16.30 7.94
C LYS A 7 14.14 15.22 7.29
N LYS A 8 15.04 14.60 8.05
CA LYS A 8 15.80 13.43 7.57
C LYS A 8 14.80 12.31 7.32
N ILE A 9 14.49 12.06 6.04
CA ILE A 9 13.62 10.97 5.62
C ILE A 9 14.45 9.69 5.65
N ARG A 10 13.95 8.67 6.36
CA ARG A 10 14.57 7.35 6.35
C ARG A 10 14.19 6.62 5.05
N LYS A 11 15.19 6.07 4.38
CA LYS A 11 15.00 5.18 3.23
C LYS A 11 14.56 3.79 3.68
N TYR A 12 13.84 3.09 2.82
CA TYR A 12 13.45 1.71 3.06
C TYR A 12 14.68 0.77 2.97
N ASN A 13 14.72 -0.25 3.83
CA ASN A 13 15.69 -1.35 3.77
C ASN A 13 14.91 -2.66 3.65
N ASN A 14 15.41 -3.59 2.83
CA ASN A 14 14.82 -4.91 2.63
C ASN A 14 14.72 -5.74 3.91
N GLU A 15 15.61 -5.54 4.90
CA GLU A 15 15.53 -6.16 6.22
C GLU A 15 14.21 -5.85 6.97
N TYR A 16 13.52 -4.76 6.59
CA TYR A 16 12.22 -4.42 7.19
C TYR A 16 11.11 -5.41 6.80
N LEU A 17 11.32 -6.22 5.75
CA LEU A 17 10.42 -7.31 5.41
C LEU A 17 10.41 -8.41 6.48
N GLU A 18 11.55 -8.64 7.15
CA GLU A 18 11.65 -9.58 8.29
C GLU A 18 10.82 -9.11 9.49
N LEU A 19 10.51 -7.81 9.54
CA LEU A 19 9.61 -7.20 10.52
C LEU A 19 8.16 -7.13 10.03
N GLY A 20 7.86 -7.67 8.84
CA GLY A 20 6.53 -7.67 8.23
C GLY A 20 6.13 -6.37 7.54
N PHE A 21 7.10 -5.57 7.07
CA PHE A 21 6.82 -4.31 6.40
C PHE A 21 7.37 -4.25 4.97
N THR A 22 6.60 -3.62 4.10
CA THR A 22 7.04 -3.10 2.80
C THR A 22 6.98 -1.57 2.83
N TYR A 23 7.22 -0.90 1.70
CA TYR A 23 6.99 0.53 1.59
C TYR A 23 5.99 0.88 0.48
N ILE A 24 5.39 2.06 0.63
CA ILE A 24 4.62 2.74 -0.41
C ILE A 24 5.11 4.18 -0.56
N GLY A 25 4.78 4.80 -1.70
CA GLY A 25 5.21 6.16 -2.03
C GLY A 25 6.46 6.17 -2.90
N THR A 26 7.11 7.33 -2.99
CA THR A 26 8.35 7.52 -3.75
C THR A 26 9.57 7.17 -2.92
N GLU A 27 10.72 6.96 -3.58
CA GLU A 27 11.99 6.73 -2.90
C GLU A 27 12.42 7.89 -2.00
N ASP A 28 12.01 9.11 -2.34
CA ASP A 28 12.28 10.32 -1.56
C ASP A 28 11.39 10.46 -0.32
N ASN A 29 10.23 9.80 -0.29
CA ASN A 29 9.31 9.86 0.84
C ASN A 29 8.59 8.52 1.07
N PRO A 30 9.35 7.45 1.38
CA PRO A 30 8.77 6.14 1.56
C PRO A 30 8.05 6.06 2.91
N LYS A 31 6.86 5.46 2.90
CA LYS A 31 6.07 5.18 4.10
C LYS A 31 5.99 3.67 4.30
N PRO A 32 6.32 3.15 5.48
CA PRO A 32 6.24 1.71 5.72
C PRO A 32 4.76 1.28 5.76
N GLN A 33 4.45 0.17 5.09
CA GLN A 33 3.15 -0.48 5.06
C GLN A 33 3.28 -1.89 5.65
N CYS A 34 2.45 -2.24 6.63
CA CYS A 34 2.38 -3.59 7.17
C CYS A 34 1.82 -4.55 6.12
N VAL A 35 2.45 -5.72 5.91
CA VAL A 35 1.96 -6.71 4.93
C VAL A 35 0.82 -7.58 5.46
N ILE A 36 0.53 -7.53 6.77
CA ILE A 36 -0.56 -8.28 7.41
C ILE A 36 -1.85 -7.47 7.42
N CYS A 37 -1.84 -6.30 8.07
CA CYS A 37 -3.03 -5.45 8.23
C CYS A 37 -3.14 -4.30 7.22
N LEU A 38 -2.15 -4.14 6.33
CA LEU A 38 -2.11 -3.07 5.32
C LEU A 38 -1.98 -1.65 5.89
N GLU A 39 -1.87 -1.48 7.22
CA GLU A 39 -1.71 -0.18 7.88
C GLU A 39 -0.43 0.52 7.40
N VAL A 40 -0.55 1.80 7.05
CA VAL A 40 0.55 2.64 6.59
C VAL A 40 0.96 3.57 7.71
N LEU A 41 2.22 3.50 8.13
CA LEU A 41 2.76 4.39 9.15
C LEU A 41 3.46 5.60 8.49
N SER A 42 3.73 6.64 9.29
CA SER A 42 4.60 7.73 8.87
C SER A 42 6.05 7.25 8.68
N ASN A 43 6.87 8.03 7.99
CA ASN A 43 8.29 7.72 7.83
C ASN A 43 9.03 7.60 9.18
N GLU A 44 8.61 8.36 10.21
CA GLU A 44 9.13 8.21 11.57
C GLU A 44 8.83 6.85 12.20
N GLY A 45 7.79 6.17 11.72
CA GLY A 45 7.43 4.79 12.02
C GLY A 45 8.41 3.77 11.45
N MET A 46 9.21 4.13 10.45
CA MET A 46 10.21 3.24 9.80
C MET A 46 11.43 2.94 10.71
N LYS A 47 11.41 3.38 11.97
CA LYS A 47 12.38 2.93 12.99
C LYS A 47 12.16 1.43 13.26
N PRO A 48 13.18 0.55 13.18
CA PRO A 48 13.02 -0.88 13.44
C PRO A 48 12.32 -1.19 14.77
N ALA A 49 12.62 -0.44 15.83
CA ALA A 49 11.94 -0.57 17.12
C ALA A 49 10.43 -0.29 17.05
N LYS A 50 9.99 0.67 16.23
CA LYS A 50 8.56 0.97 16.04
C LYS A 50 7.87 -0.08 15.16
N LEU A 51 8.55 -0.59 14.14
CA LEU A 51 8.06 -1.69 13.30
C LEU A 51 7.88 -2.96 14.14
N ARG A 52 8.88 -3.34 14.94
CA ARG A 52 8.81 -4.45 15.90
C ARG A 52 7.64 -4.28 16.85
N ARG A 53 7.53 -3.11 17.51
CA ARG A 53 6.43 -2.83 18.43
C ARG A 53 5.06 -2.96 17.76
N HIS A 54 4.90 -2.47 16.53
CA HIS A 54 3.65 -2.64 15.79
C HIS A 54 3.34 -4.13 15.60
N LEU A 55 4.30 -4.92 15.11
CA LEU A 55 4.12 -6.37 14.93
C LEU A 55 3.74 -7.05 16.25
N GLU A 56 4.44 -6.78 17.34
CA GLU A 56 4.21 -7.41 18.64
C GLU A 56 2.86 -7.05 19.27
N THR A 57 2.37 -5.83 19.03
CA THR A 57 1.13 -5.33 19.66
C THR A 57 -0.11 -5.58 18.82
N LYS A 58 0.01 -5.47 17.48
CA LYS A 58 -1.11 -5.67 16.55
C LYS A 58 -1.22 -7.10 16.05
N HIS A 59 -0.10 -7.82 16.01
CA HIS A 59 0.00 -9.17 15.43
C HIS A 59 0.86 -10.09 16.31
N PRO A 60 0.47 -10.30 17.59
CA PRO A 60 1.24 -11.13 18.51
C PRO A 60 1.46 -12.55 17.99
N GLU A 61 0.52 -13.11 17.21
CA GLU A 61 0.68 -14.43 16.59
C GLU A 61 1.72 -14.48 15.46
N SER A 62 2.06 -13.31 14.91
CA SER A 62 2.97 -13.19 13.77
C SER A 62 4.40 -12.85 14.19
N LYS A 63 4.65 -12.61 15.49
CA LYS A 63 5.96 -12.23 16.05
C LYS A 63 7.06 -13.27 15.76
N THR A 64 6.71 -14.55 15.75
CA THR A 64 7.64 -15.68 15.61
C THR A 64 7.64 -16.28 14.20
N LYS A 65 6.95 -15.65 13.24
CA LYS A 65 6.86 -16.15 11.87
C LYS A 65 8.15 -15.86 11.10
N SER A 66 8.46 -16.74 10.16
CA SER A 66 9.64 -16.63 9.31
C SER A 66 9.50 -15.52 8.27
N VAL A 67 10.62 -15.11 7.69
CA VAL A 67 10.67 -14.17 6.56
C VAL A 67 9.88 -14.70 5.35
N GLU A 68 9.80 -16.02 5.17
CA GLU A 68 8.98 -16.63 4.11
C GLU A 68 7.49 -16.33 4.27
N PHE A 69 6.96 -16.36 5.50
CA PHE A 69 5.58 -15.98 5.77
C PHE A 69 5.28 -14.54 5.30
N PHE A 70 6.18 -13.61 5.62
CA PHE A 70 6.03 -12.22 5.19
C PHE A 70 6.20 -12.04 3.68
N ASN A 71 7.07 -12.82 3.03
CA ASN A 71 7.18 -12.85 1.56
C ASN A 71 5.89 -13.33 0.89
N LEU A 72 5.25 -14.38 1.42
CA LEU A 72 3.97 -14.86 0.92
C LEU A 72 2.90 -13.76 1.03
N LYS A 73 2.80 -13.10 2.19
CA LYS A 73 1.89 -11.96 2.39
C LYS A 73 2.17 -10.79 1.45
N LEU A 74 3.44 -10.45 1.24
CA LEU A 74 3.82 -9.42 0.29
C LEU A 74 3.41 -9.78 -1.14
N ASN A 75 3.55 -11.05 -1.54
CA ASN A 75 3.15 -11.52 -2.86
C ASN A 75 1.62 -11.48 -3.05
N GLU A 76 0.85 -11.92 -2.07
CA GLU A 76 -0.61 -11.79 -2.04
C GLU A 76 -1.04 -10.33 -2.23
N LEU A 77 -0.42 -9.42 -1.48
CA LEU A 77 -0.65 -7.99 -1.55
C LEU A 77 -0.34 -7.41 -2.94
N LYS A 78 0.79 -7.80 -3.54
CA LYS A 78 1.17 -7.38 -4.91
C LYS A 78 0.19 -7.90 -5.96
N LYS A 79 -0.21 -9.17 -5.86
CA LYS A 79 -1.22 -9.77 -6.76
C LYS A 79 -2.54 -9.03 -6.68
N SER A 80 -3.05 -8.78 -5.49
CA SER A 80 -4.29 -8.01 -5.27
C SER A 80 -4.22 -6.62 -5.93
N LYS A 81 -3.12 -5.87 -5.70
CA LYS A 81 -2.92 -4.57 -6.34
C LYS A 81 -2.90 -4.64 -7.88
N ASN A 82 -2.32 -5.69 -8.47
CA ASN A 82 -2.30 -5.88 -9.92
C ASN A 82 -3.69 -6.20 -10.50
N ILE A 83 -4.48 -7.03 -9.81
CA ILE A 83 -5.86 -7.33 -10.23
C ILE A 83 -6.71 -6.06 -10.21
N ILE A 84 -6.63 -5.27 -9.14
CA ILE A 84 -7.37 -4.00 -9.03
C ILE A 84 -6.95 -3.04 -10.14
N LYS A 85 -5.64 -2.87 -10.38
CA LYS A 85 -5.14 -2.03 -11.47
C LYS A 85 -5.67 -2.47 -12.83
N LYS A 86 -5.64 -3.78 -13.15
CA LYS A 86 -6.15 -4.32 -14.41
C LYS A 86 -7.65 -4.09 -14.57
N SER A 87 -8.42 -4.26 -13.49
CA SER A 87 -9.86 -4.00 -13.48
C SER A 87 -10.18 -2.53 -13.72
N ILE A 88 -9.52 -1.59 -13.03
CA ILE A 88 -9.72 -0.15 -13.23
C ILE A 88 -9.34 0.26 -14.66
N VAL A 89 -8.22 -0.25 -15.19
CA VAL A 89 -7.84 0.02 -16.58
C VAL A 89 -8.90 -0.50 -17.55
N GLY A 90 -9.43 -1.71 -17.34
CA GLY A 90 -10.50 -2.28 -18.16
C GLY A 90 -11.80 -1.46 -18.11
N LEU A 91 -12.14 -0.87 -16.96
CA LEU A 91 -13.29 0.03 -16.82
C LEU A 91 -13.10 1.36 -17.57
N ASN A 92 -11.88 1.92 -17.57
CA ASN A 92 -11.60 3.14 -18.32
C ASN A 92 -11.68 2.95 -19.85
N VAL A 93 -11.48 1.73 -20.37
CA VAL A 93 -11.74 1.44 -21.80
C VAL A 93 -13.24 1.52 -22.13
N ASN A 94 -14.10 1.39 -21.12
CA ASN A 94 -15.56 1.38 -21.24
C ASN A 94 -16.20 2.79 -21.07
N GLU A 95 -15.41 3.86 -20.90
CA GLU A 95 -15.93 5.22 -20.74
C GLU A 95 -16.82 5.64 -21.93
N ASN A 96 -16.47 5.19 -23.14
CA ASN A 96 -17.30 5.35 -24.35
C ASN A 96 -18.64 4.61 -24.27
N ALA A 97 -18.72 3.47 -23.57
CA ALA A 97 -19.97 2.74 -23.42
C ALA A 97 -20.89 3.39 -22.39
N THR A 98 -20.34 3.97 -21.31
CA THR A 98 -21.12 4.74 -20.34
C THR A 98 -21.74 5.99 -20.97
N LEU A 99 -20.97 6.71 -21.80
CA LEU A 99 -21.49 7.82 -22.61
C LEU A 99 -22.56 7.39 -23.62
N ALA A 100 -22.40 6.23 -24.26
CA ALA A 100 -23.38 5.70 -25.21
C ALA A 100 -24.69 5.30 -24.51
N SER A 101 -24.64 4.62 -23.36
CA SER A 101 -25.84 4.26 -22.60
C SER A 101 -26.62 5.49 -22.12
N TYR A 102 -25.92 6.56 -21.71
CA TYR A 102 -26.56 7.83 -21.34
C TYR A 102 -27.26 8.50 -22.54
N GLN A 103 -26.59 8.58 -23.69
CA GLN A 103 -27.18 9.13 -24.93
C GLN A 103 -28.40 8.32 -25.41
N VAL A 104 -28.38 6.99 -25.26
CA VAL A 104 -29.53 6.16 -25.61
C VAL A 104 -30.71 6.41 -24.66
N ALA A 105 -30.47 6.63 -23.37
CA ALA A 105 -31.54 6.94 -22.42
C ALA A 105 -32.21 8.30 -22.69
N GLU A 106 -31.43 9.31 -23.11
CA GLU A 106 -31.94 10.64 -23.50
C GLU A 106 -32.82 10.58 -24.76
N LEU A 107 -32.60 9.60 -25.64
CA LEU A 107 -33.38 9.39 -26.86
C LEU A 107 -34.70 8.61 -26.65
N ILE A 108 -34.98 8.13 -25.43
CA ILE A 108 -36.18 7.34 -25.09
C ILE A 108 -37.31 8.20 -24.47
N GLU A 109 -37.08 9.51 -24.21
CA GLU A 109 -38.16 10.45 -23.82
C GLU A 109 -39.02 10.93 -25.00
N ILE A 110 -39.71 10.00 -25.69
CA ILE A 110 -40.86 10.31 -26.58
C ILE A 110 -42.08 9.49 -26.14
#